data_AF-A0A0P7GRP0-F1
#
_entry.id   AF-A0A0P7GRP0-F1
#
_cell.length_a   1.000
_cell.length_b   1.000
_cell.length_c   1.000
_cell.angle_alpha   90.00
_cell.angle_beta   90.00
_cell.angle_gamma   90.00
#
_symmetry.space_group_name_H-M   'P 1'
#
loop_
_entity.id
_entity.type
_entity.pdbx_description
1 polymer ?
#
loop_
_entity_poly.entity_id
_entity_poly.type
_entity_poly.pdbx_seq_one_letter_code
_entity_poly.pdbx_strand_id
1 'polypeptide(L)'
;MLFGTPVDELVAAIREEIIGDQLTLEQHPEGIDRLDQHGWLVQHSLWLIHCEQLIGDEGNRRLDFYLSTKSIPKNTEILVCIEDGSEEKRAQLEKEYGSRIRVVTGKRLLVAKASSYLNTANPIKGRAGKEYILAWNNAVCTLLDEFGEANYG
;
A
#
# COMPACT_ATOMS: atom_id res chain seq x y z
N MET A 1 11.96 1.29 12.27
CA MET A 1 12.98 0.67 11.39
C MET A 1 12.36 -0.57 10.76
N LEU A 2 12.81 -0.97 9.57
CA LEU A 2 12.47 -2.24 8.94
C LEU A 2 13.75 -2.85 8.36
N PHE A 3 13.97 -4.14 8.59
CA PHE A 3 15.20 -4.87 8.23
C PHE A 3 16.47 -4.16 8.71
N GLY A 4 16.47 -3.67 9.96
CA GLY A 4 17.57 -2.89 10.53
C GLY A 4 17.87 -1.55 9.82
N THR A 5 17.00 -1.11 8.90
CA THR A 5 17.15 0.14 8.14
C THR A 5 16.11 1.17 8.60
N PRO A 6 16.48 2.45 8.80
CA PRO A 6 15.53 3.54 9.00
C PRO A 6 14.51 3.64 7.86
N VAL A 7 13.28 4.05 8.18
CA VAL A 7 12.21 4.14 7.17
C VAL A 7 12.56 5.16 6.08
N ASP A 8 13.15 6.30 6.44
CA ASP A 8 13.58 7.32 5.48
C ASP A 8 14.59 6.79 4.44
N GLU A 9 15.53 5.95 4.88
CA GLU A 9 16.50 5.33 3.97
C GLU A 9 15.85 4.29 3.04
N LEU A 10 14.83 3.57 3.52
CA LEU A 10 14.06 2.65 2.67
C LEU A 10 13.23 3.42 1.64
N VAL A 11 12.63 4.53 2.06
CA VAL A 11 11.90 5.43 1.17
C VAL A 11 12.81 6.00 0.08
N ALA A 12 14.02 6.42 0.44
CA ALA A 12 15.02 6.88 -0.53
C ALA A 12 15.37 5.77 -1.54
N ALA A 13 15.64 4.55 -1.07
CA ALA A 13 15.95 3.41 -1.94
C ALA A 13 14.78 3.03 -2.87
N ILE A 14 13.53 3.09 -2.39
CA ILE A 14 12.34 2.87 -3.22
C ILE A 14 12.23 3.96 -4.28
N ARG A 15 12.46 5.23 -3.90
CA ARG A 15 12.38 6.37 -4.80
C ARG A 15 13.40 6.29 -5.94
N GLU A 16 14.63 5.83 -5.67
CA GLU A 16 15.66 5.64 -6.69
C GLU A 16 15.26 4.62 -7.79
N GLU A 17 14.37 3.67 -7.47
CA GLU A 17 13.85 2.69 -8.43
C GLU A 17 12.56 3.12 -9.15
N ILE A 18 12.01 4.29 -8.80
CA ILE A 18 10.83 4.86 -9.47
C ILE A 18 11.26 5.58 -10.75
N ILE A 19 10.55 5.33 -11.85
CA ILE A 19 10.92 5.88 -13.16
C ILE A 19 10.29 7.28 -13.33
N GLY A 20 11.13 8.31 -13.51
CA GLY A 20 10.73 9.66 -13.88
C GLY A 20 10.45 10.62 -12.72
N ASP A 21 10.51 11.92 -13.02
CA ASP A 21 10.67 13.01 -12.04
C ASP A 21 9.40 13.47 -11.29
N GLN A 22 8.24 12.85 -11.52
CA GLN A 22 6.95 13.42 -11.05
C GLN A 22 6.16 12.57 -10.05
N LEU A 23 6.77 11.54 -9.46
CA LEU A 23 6.14 10.84 -8.34
C LEU A 23 6.52 11.52 -7.02
N THR A 24 5.65 12.40 -6.54
CA THR A 24 5.72 12.94 -5.18
C THR A 24 5.42 11.81 -4.21
N LEU A 25 6.45 11.31 -3.53
CA LEU A 25 6.28 10.34 -2.45
C LEU A 25 6.21 11.09 -1.13
N GLU A 26 4.99 11.21 -0.60
CA GLU A 26 4.70 11.83 0.68
C GLU A 26 4.80 10.78 1.79
N GLN A 27 5.55 11.11 2.86
CA GLN A 27 5.67 10.25 4.02
C GLN A 27 4.62 10.67 5.05
N HIS A 28 3.82 9.71 5.51
CA HIS A 28 2.84 9.93 6.58
C HIS A 28 3.19 9.06 7.79
N PRO A 29 4.21 9.43 8.59
CA PRO A 29 4.61 8.68 9.78
C PRO A 29 3.56 8.74 10.91
N GLU A 30 2.63 9.71 10.85
CA GLU A 30 1.60 9.96 11.86
C GLU A 30 0.42 8.96 11.83
N GLY A 31 0.41 8.03 10.85
CA GLY A 31 -0.61 6.99 10.75
C GLY A 31 -1.93 7.44 10.12
N ILE A 32 -2.94 6.56 10.21
CA ILE A 32 -4.20 6.55 9.46
C ILE A 32 -5.06 7.82 9.63
N ASP A 33 -4.86 8.58 10.71
CA ASP A 33 -5.72 9.69 11.13
C ASP A 33 -5.67 10.94 10.23
N ARG A 34 -4.83 10.96 9.18
CA ARG A 34 -4.71 12.10 8.23
C ARG A 34 -4.91 11.72 6.75
N LEU A 35 -5.38 10.51 6.47
CA LEU A 35 -5.59 10.03 5.09
C LEU A 35 -6.67 10.82 4.31
N ASP A 36 -7.56 11.51 5.01
CA ASP A 36 -8.71 12.25 4.47
C ASP A 36 -8.34 13.62 3.84
N GLN A 37 -7.11 14.11 4.05
CA GLN A 37 -6.72 15.47 3.63
C GLN A 37 -6.18 15.58 2.19
N HIS A 38 -5.99 14.46 1.49
CA HIS A 38 -5.26 14.43 0.21
C HIS A 38 -6.17 14.08 -0.98
N GLY A 39 -7.01 15.04 -1.40
CA GLY A 39 -8.01 14.82 -2.46
C GLY A 39 -7.49 14.79 -3.91
N TRP A 40 -6.20 15.05 -4.16
CA TRP A 40 -5.69 15.36 -5.52
C TRP A 40 -4.57 14.41 -6.00
N LEU A 41 -4.24 13.35 -5.27
CA LEU A 41 -3.25 12.36 -5.69
C LEU A 41 -3.91 11.18 -6.41
N VAL A 42 -3.28 10.71 -7.49
CA VAL A 42 -3.54 9.37 -8.04
C VAL A 42 -3.12 8.37 -6.95
N GLN A 43 -4.07 7.88 -6.16
CA GLN A 43 -3.81 7.15 -4.91
C GLN A 43 -3.29 5.72 -5.15
N HIS A 44 -2.01 5.60 -5.48
CA HIS A 44 -1.24 4.38 -5.26
C HIS A 44 -0.71 4.36 -3.83
N SER A 45 -1.62 4.15 -2.87
CA SER A 45 -1.25 4.06 -1.46
C SER A 45 -0.44 2.79 -1.21
N LEU A 46 0.69 2.93 -0.52
CA LEU A 46 1.54 1.81 -0.11
C LEU A 46 1.68 1.83 1.42
N TRP A 47 1.29 0.75 2.08
CA TRP A 47 1.45 0.58 3.51
C TRP A 47 2.62 -0.37 3.80
N LEU A 48 3.58 0.09 4.62
CA LEU A 48 4.70 -0.71 5.10
C LEU A 48 4.50 -1.01 6.58
N ILE A 49 4.27 -2.28 6.91
CA ILE A 49 3.89 -2.71 8.26
C ILE A 49 4.93 -3.70 8.78
N HIS A 50 5.44 -3.52 10.00
CA HIS A 50 6.22 -4.55 10.68
C HIS A 50 5.28 -5.63 11.23
N CYS A 51 5.61 -6.93 11.09
CA CYS A 51 4.69 -8.03 11.45
C CYS A 51 4.17 -7.98 12.90
N GLU A 52 5.00 -7.55 13.86
CA GLU A 52 4.61 -7.38 15.27
C GLU A 52 3.49 -6.35 15.49
N GLN A 53 3.18 -5.49 14.51
CA GLN A 53 2.01 -4.61 14.59
C GLN A 53 0.69 -5.36 14.35
N LEU A 54 0.75 -6.61 13.89
CA LEU A 54 -0.40 -7.46 13.57
C LEU A 54 -0.44 -8.73 14.43
N ILE A 55 0.72 -9.20 14.92
CA ILE A 55 0.84 -10.45 15.65
C ILE A 55 1.01 -10.16 17.15
N GLY A 56 0.37 -10.98 17.98
CA GLY A 56 0.52 -10.97 19.43
C GLY A 56 -0.44 -10.02 20.16
N ASP A 57 -0.38 -10.04 21.49
CA ASP A 57 -1.32 -9.31 22.36
C ASP A 57 -1.16 -7.78 22.30
N GLU A 58 0.01 -7.31 21.84
CA GLU A 58 0.31 -5.88 21.61
C GLU A 58 0.02 -5.43 20.16
N GLY A 59 -0.54 -6.30 19.33
CA GLY A 59 -0.94 -5.98 17.96
C GLY A 59 -1.90 -4.79 17.91
N ASN A 60 -1.76 -3.96 16.87
CA ASN A 60 -2.58 -2.78 16.69
C ASN A 60 -3.99 -3.19 16.24
N ARG A 61 -4.92 -3.24 17.21
CA ARG A 61 -6.32 -3.63 16.99
C ARG A 61 -7.04 -2.78 15.93
N ARG A 62 -6.66 -1.51 15.75
CA ARG A 62 -7.23 -0.68 14.68
C ARG A 62 -6.75 -1.15 13.32
N LEU A 63 -5.46 -1.45 13.19
CA LEU A 63 -4.89 -1.97 11.94
C LEU A 63 -5.49 -3.33 11.58
N ASP A 64 -5.66 -4.21 12.57
CA ASP A 64 -6.38 -5.48 12.40
C ASP A 64 -7.83 -5.27 11.95
N PHE A 65 -8.55 -4.32 12.56
CA PHE A 65 -9.89 -3.95 12.12
C PHE A 65 -9.91 -3.51 10.64
N TYR A 66 -9.07 -2.56 10.22
CA TYR A 66 -9.03 -2.10 8.82
C TYR A 66 -8.74 -3.23 7.83
N LEU A 67 -7.77 -4.08 8.15
CA LEU A 67 -7.40 -5.23 7.32
C LEU A 67 -8.53 -6.26 7.27
N SER A 68 -9.18 -6.54 8.39
CA SER A 68 -10.25 -7.53 8.51
C SER A 68 -11.56 -7.08 7.82
N THR A 69 -11.90 -5.79 7.88
CA THR A 69 -13.17 -5.24 7.36
C THR A 69 -13.11 -4.70 5.92
N LYS A 70 -11.95 -4.75 5.26
CA LYS A 70 -11.72 -4.16 3.92
C LYS A 70 -11.97 -2.65 3.88
N SER A 71 -11.83 -1.96 5.00
CA SER A 71 -12.02 -0.51 5.11
C SER A 71 -10.78 0.28 4.66
N ILE A 72 -9.96 -0.30 3.77
CA ILE A 72 -8.74 0.28 3.24
C ILE A 72 -9.05 0.88 1.85
N PRO A 73 -8.48 2.04 1.49
CA PRO A 73 -8.70 2.63 0.17
C PRO A 73 -8.44 1.63 -0.95
N LYS A 74 -9.33 1.62 -1.96
CA LYS A 74 -9.21 0.74 -3.12
C LYS A 74 -7.84 0.93 -3.78
N ASN A 75 -7.23 -0.17 -4.20
CA ASN A 75 -5.90 -0.26 -4.82
C ASN A 75 -4.70 0.01 -3.89
N THR A 76 -4.87 0.12 -2.57
CA THR A 76 -3.72 0.17 -1.64
C THR A 76 -2.94 -1.15 -1.66
N GLU A 77 -1.63 -1.11 -1.84
CA GLU A 77 -0.74 -2.26 -1.65
C GLU A 77 -0.24 -2.29 -0.21
N ILE A 78 -0.29 -3.46 0.42
CA ILE A 78 0.06 -3.63 1.83
C ILE A 78 1.20 -4.63 1.94
N LEU A 79 2.38 -4.16 2.31
CA LEU A 79 3.56 -4.98 2.50
C LEU A 79 3.83 -5.19 4.00
N VAL A 80 3.79 -6.44 4.45
CA VAL A 80 4.06 -6.84 5.84
C VAL A 80 5.46 -7.43 5.92
N CYS A 81 6.34 -6.80 6.70
CA CYS A 81 7.74 -7.14 6.84
C CYS A 81 7.97 -8.13 7.99
N ILE A 82 8.62 -9.25 7.69
CA ILE A 82 9.06 -10.26 8.66
C ILE A 82 10.60 -10.28 8.64
N GLU A 83 11.22 -9.74 9.68
CA GLU A 83 12.68 -9.58 9.73
C GLU A 83 13.43 -10.86 10.10
N ASP A 84 12.81 -11.73 10.90
CA ASP A 84 13.40 -12.98 11.39
C ASP A 84 13.26 -14.15 10.42
N GLY A 85 12.57 -13.94 9.28
CA GLY A 85 12.28 -15.00 8.31
C GLY A 85 11.37 -16.10 8.84
N SER A 86 10.59 -15.83 9.90
CA SER A 86 9.70 -16.83 10.51
C SER A 86 8.59 -17.27 9.55
N GLU A 87 8.66 -18.52 9.11
CA GLU A 87 7.61 -19.16 8.31
C GLU A 87 6.32 -19.36 9.11
N GLU A 88 6.40 -19.50 10.44
CA GLU A 88 5.22 -19.59 11.31
C GLU A 88 4.44 -18.26 11.32
N LYS A 89 5.14 -17.13 11.52
CA LYS A 89 4.53 -15.79 11.45
C LYS A 89 3.96 -15.53 10.07
N ARG A 90 4.66 -15.94 9.02
CA ARG A 90 4.18 -15.84 7.65
C ARG A 90 2.90 -16.62 7.44
N ALA A 91 2.86 -17.90 7.83
CA ALA A 91 1.69 -18.75 7.68
C ALA A 91 0.49 -18.22 8.48
N GLN A 92 0.73 -17.67 9.68
CA GLN A 92 -0.31 -17.02 10.47
C GLN A 92 -0.89 -15.81 9.73
N LEU A 93 -0.05 -14.88 9.29
CA LEU A 93 -0.47 -13.67 8.56
C LEU A 93 -1.19 -13.99 7.26
N GLU A 94 -0.69 -14.96 6.49
CA GLU A 94 -1.32 -15.42 5.25
C GLU A 94 -2.68 -16.10 5.54
N LYS A 95 -2.82 -16.82 6.65
CA LYS A 95 -4.11 -17.42 7.06
C LYS A 95 -5.13 -16.37 7.49
N GLU A 96 -4.72 -15.37 8.27
CA GLU A 96 -5.61 -14.35 8.83
C GLU A 96 -6.01 -13.29 7.78
N TYR A 97 -5.03 -12.80 7.02
CA TYR A 97 -5.24 -11.68 6.09
C TYR A 97 -5.31 -12.11 4.63
N GLY A 98 -4.82 -13.29 4.27
CA GLY A 98 -4.91 -13.82 2.91
C GLY A 98 -4.27 -12.91 1.86
N SER A 99 -4.92 -12.78 0.71
CA SER A 99 -4.45 -11.96 -0.41
C SER A 99 -4.52 -10.45 -0.18
N ARG A 100 -4.98 -9.99 1.00
CA ARG A 100 -5.05 -8.57 1.35
C ARG A 100 -3.68 -7.96 1.65
N ILE A 101 -2.71 -8.80 2.02
CA ILE A 101 -1.35 -8.39 2.32
C ILE A 101 -0.37 -9.16 1.43
N ARG A 102 0.83 -8.62 1.28
CA ARG A 102 1.99 -9.38 0.80
C ARG A 102 3.06 -9.39 1.87
N VAL A 103 3.52 -10.58 2.21
CA VAL A 103 4.64 -10.75 3.14
C VAL A 103 5.96 -10.51 2.40
N VAL A 104 6.86 -9.77 3.04
CA VAL A 104 8.23 -9.54 2.57
C VAL A 104 9.21 -9.90 3.68
N THR A 105 10.25 -10.67 3.33
CA THR A 105 11.23 -11.22 4.27
C THR A 105 12.63 -10.61 4.12
N GLY A 106 12.75 -9.51 3.37
CA GLY A 106 14.03 -8.82 3.24
C GLY A 106 13.95 -7.49 2.51
N LYS A 107 14.93 -6.62 2.80
CA LYS A 107 15.06 -5.26 2.24
C LYS A 107 14.99 -5.22 0.71
N ARG A 108 15.78 -6.05 0.01
CA ARG A 108 15.79 -6.06 -1.46
C ARG A 108 14.43 -6.39 -2.06
N LEU A 109 13.72 -7.34 -1.45
CA LEU A 109 12.39 -7.75 -1.89
C LEU A 109 11.35 -6.67 -1.60
N LEU A 110 11.45 -6.01 -0.43
CA LEU A 110 10.63 -4.86 -0.06
C LEU A 110 10.76 -3.75 -1.10
N VAL A 111 12.00 -3.31 -1.38
CA VAL A 111 12.29 -2.23 -2.33
C VAL A 111 11.73 -2.58 -3.71
N ALA A 112 12.08 -3.77 -4.24
CA ALA A 112 11.63 -4.19 -5.57
C ALA A 112 10.11 -4.32 -5.70
N LYS A 113 9.40 -4.79 -4.67
CA LYS A 113 7.92 -4.88 -4.70
C LYS A 113 7.26 -3.52 -4.61
N ALA A 114 7.74 -2.67 -3.69
CA ALA A 114 7.24 -1.32 -3.51
C ALA A 114 7.44 -0.48 -4.79
N SER A 115 8.65 -0.47 -5.34
CA SER A 115 8.96 0.26 -6.57
C SER A 115 8.18 -0.28 -7.77
N SER A 116 8.02 -1.60 -7.89
CA SER A 116 7.21 -2.21 -8.96
C SER A 116 5.74 -1.78 -8.89
N TYR A 117 5.14 -1.85 -7.70
CA TYR A 117 3.76 -1.41 -7.47
C TYR A 117 3.58 0.08 -7.79
N LEU A 118 4.43 0.95 -7.23
CA LEU A 118 4.36 2.40 -7.45
C LEU A 118 4.58 2.80 -8.91
N ASN A 119 5.35 1.99 -9.65
CA ASN A 119 5.51 2.20 -11.08
C ASN A 119 4.36 1.63 -11.94
N THR A 120 3.37 0.91 -11.38
CA THR A 120 2.32 0.25 -12.17
C THR A 120 1.42 1.27 -12.87
N ALA A 121 1.09 2.37 -12.21
CA ALA A 121 0.36 3.49 -12.81
C ALA A 121 1.28 4.65 -13.19
N ASN A 122 2.43 4.32 -13.77
CA ASN A 122 3.38 5.32 -14.23
C ASN A 122 3.16 5.60 -15.72
N PRO A 123 2.69 6.80 -16.12
CA PRO A 123 2.42 7.12 -17.53
C PRO A 123 3.69 7.14 -18.39
N ILE A 124 4.87 7.22 -17.77
CA ILE A 124 6.19 7.15 -18.42
C ILE A 124 6.54 5.71 -18.81
N LYS A 125 5.96 4.69 -18.16
CA LYS A 125 6.07 3.27 -18.58
C LYS A 125 5.31 2.94 -19.87
N GLY A 126 4.90 3.96 -20.63
CA GLY A 126 4.27 3.82 -21.93
C GLY A 126 2.80 3.40 -21.81
N ARG A 127 2.34 2.60 -22.77
CA ARG A 127 0.92 2.28 -22.97
C ARG A 127 0.27 1.64 -21.73
N ALA A 128 0.96 0.71 -21.08
CA ALA A 128 0.43 -0.02 -19.92
C ALA A 128 0.11 0.91 -18.73
N GLY A 129 0.99 1.87 -18.42
CA GLY A 129 0.75 2.82 -17.34
C GLY A 129 -0.41 3.77 -17.64
N LYS A 130 -0.53 4.22 -18.91
CA LYS A 130 -1.66 5.05 -19.35
C LYS A 130 -3.00 4.29 -19.31
N GLU A 131 -3.01 3.03 -19.76
CA GLU A 131 -4.19 2.17 -19.70
C GLU A 131 -4.61 1.89 -18.26
N TYR A 132 -3.66 1.71 -17.34
CA TYR A 132 -3.96 1.54 -15.92
C TYR A 132 -4.60 2.80 -15.32
N ILE A 133 -4.05 3.99 -15.59
CA ILE A 133 -4.63 5.27 -15.13
C ILE A 133 -6.06 5.45 -15.67
N LEU A 134 -6.28 5.13 -16.95
CA LEU A 134 -7.62 5.20 -17.55
C LEU A 134 -8.59 4.22 -16.92
N ALA A 135 -8.19 2.96 -16.72
CA ALA A 135 -9.01 1.95 -16.07
C ALA A 135 -9.39 2.34 -14.64
N TRP A 136 -8.43 2.88 -13.89
CA TRP A 136 -8.66 3.42 -12.56
C TRP A 136 -9.65 4.59 -12.57
N ASN A 137 -9.43 5.57 -13.45
CA ASN A 137 -10.31 6.73 -13.57
C ASN A 137 -11.74 6.31 -13.91
N ASN A 138 -11.91 5.37 -14.84
CA ASN A 138 -13.22 4.83 -15.18
C ASN A 138 -13.88 4.12 -13.99
N ALA A 139 -13.13 3.33 -13.22
CA ALA A 139 -13.66 2.66 -12.03
C ALA A 139 -14.10 3.67 -10.95
N VAL A 140 -13.38 4.78 -10.78
CA VAL A 140 -13.77 5.87 -9.88
C VAL A 140 -15.04 6.56 -10.38
N CYS A 141 -15.11 6.91 -11.67
CA CYS A 141 -16.30 7.51 -12.26
C CYS A 141 -17.53 6.61 -12.10
N THR A 142 -17.42 5.32 -12.41
CA THR A 142 -18.52 4.35 -12.21
C THR A 142 -19.00 4.32 -10.76
N LEU A 143 -18.09 4.33 -9.78
CA LEU A 143 -18.50 4.37 -8.37
C LEU A 143 -19.20 5.69 -8.04
N LEU A 144 -18.69 6.83 -8.51
CA LEU A 144 -19.33 8.12 -8.27
C LEU A 144 -20.71 8.21 -8.92
N ASP A 145 -20.91 7.61 -10.09
CA ASP A 145 -22.20 7.55 -10.76
C ASP A 145 -23.18 6.64 -9.99
N GLU A 146 -22.74 5.44 -9.59
CA GLU A 146 -23.54 4.49 -8.80
C GLU A 146 -23.96 5.05 -7.42
N PHE A 147 -23.06 5.78 -6.73
CA PHE A 147 -23.35 6.41 -5.45
C PHE A 147 -24.02 7.79 -5.59
N GLY A 148 -23.90 8.44 -6.74
CA GLY A 148 -24.55 9.70 -7.08
C GLY A 148 -26.03 9.53 -7.39
N GLU A 149 -26.41 8.46 -8.11
CA GLU A 149 -27.81 8.12 -8.37
C GLU A 149 -28.55 7.66 -7.10
N ALA A 150 -27.87 6.96 -6.18
CA ALA A 150 -28.47 6.47 -4.93
C ALA A 150 -28.87 7.57 -3.93
N ASN A 151 -28.44 8.83 -4.13
CA ASN A 151 -28.76 9.97 -3.27
C ASN A 151 -29.74 10.98 -3.91
N TYR A 152 -30.20 10.74 -5.14
CA TYR A 152 -31.15 11.60 -5.86
C TYR A 152 -32.25 10.81 -6.60
N GLY A 153 -32.54 9.58 -6.18
CA GLY A 153 -33.67 8.76 -6.65
C GLY A 153 -34.78 8.65 -5.62
#